data_AF-A0A951U2P2-F1
#
_entry.id   AF-A0A951U2P2-F1
#
_cell.length_a   1.000
_cell.length_b   1.000
_cell.length_c   1.000
_cell.angle_alpha   90.00
_cell.angle_beta   90.00
_cell.angle_gamma   90.00
#
_symmetry.space_group_name_H-M   'P 1'
#
loop_
_entity.id
_entity.type
_entity.pdbx_description
1 polymer ?
#
loop_
_entity_poly.entity_id
_entity_poly.type
_entity_poly.pdbx_seq_one_letter_code
_entity_poly.pdbx_strand_id
1 'polypeptide(L)'
;MGRSLRVHADAIAKVKAGLRRNGYARQKDLAEELGIALSTLSNYLNGRPVDYVNFTEISGCLGLDWQAISAELTPEETVDLPTSGELTSNLEPTLTEPDTLPEAFIYVERPPIERICYEALLHPSTLLRIKAPRLMGKTSLVLYLLRQTEKQGYRTIHLNFHLANQADFQGLSTFLQWFCASVTQQLQLSNRLA
;
A
#
# COMPACT_ATOMS: atom_id res chain seq x y z
N MET A 1 -3.10 21.82 -1.60
CA MET A 1 -4.33 22.02 -0.80
C MET A 1 -5.21 20.78 -1.00
N GLY A 2 -5.04 19.75 -0.16
CA GLY A 2 -5.91 18.57 -0.21
C GLY A 2 -7.24 18.91 0.47
N ARG A 3 -8.34 18.88 -0.27
CA ARG A 3 -9.68 19.09 0.31
C ARG A 3 -10.09 17.77 0.95
N SER A 4 -10.25 17.76 2.27
CA SER A 4 -10.81 16.60 2.97
C SER A 4 -12.29 16.46 2.62
N LEU A 5 -12.73 15.23 2.38
CA LEU A 5 -14.12 14.87 2.10
C LEU A 5 -14.66 14.02 3.24
N ARG A 6 -15.97 14.05 3.47
CA ARG A 6 -16.65 13.15 4.39
C ARG A 6 -17.87 12.53 3.75
N VAL A 7 -18.27 11.36 4.25
CA VAL A 7 -19.47 10.67 3.80
C VAL A 7 -20.68 11.41 4.37
N HIS A 8 -21.68 11.74 3.55
CA HIS A 8 -22.92 12.34 4.02
C HIS A 8 -23.66 11.41 4.99
N ALA A 9 -24.37 11.95 5.99
CA ALA A 9 -25.04 11.17 7.03
C ALA A 9 -25.96 10.08 6.45
N ASP A 10 -26.70 10.41 5.39
CA ASP A 10 -27.63 9.50 4.71
C ASP A 10 -26.93 8.35 3.97
N ALA A 11 -25.68 8.56 3.57
CA ALA A 11 -24.90 7.56 2.85
C ALA A 11 -24.20 6.57 3.79
N ILE A 12 -23.99 6.90 5.08
CA ILE A 12 -23.25 6.06 6.05
C ILE A 12 -23.75 4.62 6.08
N ALA A 13 -25.07 4.42 6.14
CA ALA A 13 -25.66 3.08 6.14
C ALA A 13 -25.36 2.31 4.85
N LYS A 14 -25.38 3.00 3.70
CA LYS A 14 -25.05 2.44 2.38
C LYS A 14 -23.58 2.02 2.32
N VAL A 15 -22.67 2.82 2.85
CA VAL A 15 -21.24 2.53 2.86
C VAL A 15 -20.91 1.33 3.75
N LYS A 16 -21.50 1.27 4.96
CA LYS A 16 -21.36 0.11 5.87
C LYS A 16 -21.96 -1.18 5.27
N ALA A 17 -23.07 -1.07 4.54
CA ALA A 17 -23.65 -2.20 3.82
C ALA A 17 -22.76 -2.65 2.64
N GLY A 18 -22.12 -1.69 1.95
CA GLY A 18 -21.16 -1.94 0.88
C GLY A 18 -20.00 -2.82 1.35
N LEU A 19 -19.50 -2.61 2.57
CA LEU A 19 -18.44 -3.43 3.16
C LEU A 19 -18.79 -4.93 3.14
N ARG A 20 -20.00 -5.28 3.60
CA ARG A 20 -20.45 -6.69 3.63
C ARG A 20 -20.76 -7.25 2.25
N ARG A 21 -21.30 -6.44 1.35
CA ARG A 21 -21.63 -6.86 -0.03
C ARG A 21 -20.39 -7.20 -0.85
N ASN A 22 -19.28 -6.52 -0.58
CA ASN A 22 -17.99 -6.79 -1.22
C ASN A 22 -17.18 -7.90 -0.51
N GLY A 23 -17.81 -8.67 0.38
CA GLY A 23 -17.18 -9.85 0.98
C GLY A 23 -16.29 -9.57 2.19
N TYR A 24 -16.22 -8.32 2.67
CA TYR A 24 -15.43 -7.99 3.86
C TYR A 24 -16.20 -8.31 5.14
N ALA A 25 -15.70 -9.30 5.89
CA ALA A 25 -16.25 -9.67 7.19
C ALA A 25 -15.98 -8.61 8.26
N ARG A 26 -14.83 -7.92 8.17
CA ARG A 26 -14.38 -6.88 9.11
C ARG A 26 -13.81 -5.68 8.36
N GLN A 27 -13.90 -4.51 8.97
CA GLN A 27 -13.26 -3.28 8.44
C GLN A 27 -11.76 -3.47 8.24
N LYS A 28 -11.11 -4.23 9.13
CA LYS A 28 -9.68 -4.55 9.03
C LYS A 28 -9.32 -5.22 7.71
N ASP A 29 -10.20 -6.04 7.15
CA ASP A 29 -9.92 -6.78 5.92
C ASP A 29 -9.82 -5.82 4.72
N LEU A 30 -10.75 -4.88 4.59
CA LEU A 30 -10.71 -3.82 3.58
C LEU A 30 -9.56 -2.82 3.81
N ALA A 31 -9.28 -2.47 5.07
CA ALA A 31 -8.16 -1.58 5.40
C ALA A 31 -6.82 -2.22 5.01
N GLU A 32 -6.67 -3.54 5.20
CA GLU A 32 -5.50 -4.30 4.80
C GLU A 32 -5.37 -4.41 3.27
N GLU A 33 -6.47 -4.59 2.55
CA GLU A 33 -6.48 -4.63 1.08
C GLU A 33 -6.11 -3.29 0.45
N LEU A 34 -6.67 -2.19 0.96
CA LEU A 34 -6.37 -0.84 0.47
C LEU A 34 -5.04 -0.27 0.99
N GLY A 35 -4.36 -0.97 1.90
CA GLY A 35 -3.12 -0.48 2.51
C GLY A 35 -3.29 0.79 3.34
N ILE A 36 -4.51 1.09 3.82
CA ILE A 36 -4.82 2.26 4.65
C ILE A 36 -4.91 1.89 6.13
N ALA A 37 -4.77 2.89 7.01
CA ALA A 37 -4.98 2.67 8.43
C ALA A 37 -6.45 2.30 8.72
N LEU A 38 -6.67 1.37 9.66
CA LEU A 38 -8.01 1.00 10.10
C LEU A 38 -8.79 2.22 10.64
N SER A 39 -8.10 3.17 11.26
CA SER A 39 -8.68 4.45 11.70
C SER A 39 -9.17 5.29 10.52
N THR A 40 -8.44 5.35 9.41
CA THR A 40 -8.84 6.04 8.18
C THR A 40 -10.11 5.44 7.60
N LEU A 41 -10.17 4.11 7.51
CA LEU A 41 -11.39 3.42 7.05
C LEU A 41 -12.56 3.61 8.04
N SER A 42 -12.29 3.55 9.34
CA SER A 42 -13.30 3.82 10.37
C SER A 42 -13.82 5.26 10.28
N ASN A 43 -12.95 6.24 10.03
CA ASN A 43 -13.33 7.63 9.82
C ASN A 43 -14.26 7.76 8.61
N TYR A 44 -13.89 7.16 7.47
CA TYR A 44 -14.72 7.12 6.27
C TYR A 44 -16.10 6.50 6.55
N LEU A 45 -16.13 5.30 7.14
CA LEU A 45 -17.37 4.56 7.43
C LEU A 45 -18.28 5.27 8.44
N ASN A 46 -17.75 6.22 9.22
CA ASN A 46 -18.51 6.96 10.22
C ASN A 46 -18.74 8.44 9.82
N GLY A 47 -18.45 8.83 8.57
CA GLY A 47 -18.69 10.19 8.08
C GLY A 47 -17.75 11.25 8.66
N ARG A 48 -16.59 10.85 9.16
CA ARG A 48 -15.52 11.79 9.55
C ARG A 48 -14.72 12.20 8.31
N PRO A 49 -14.08 13.39 8.33
CA PRO A 49 -13.25 13.84 7.22
C PRO A 49 -12.09 12.88 6.96
N VAL A 50 -11.86 12.61 5.68
CA VAL A 50 -10.76 11.80 5.16
C VAL A 50 -10.20 12.51 3.93
N ASP A 51 -8.91 12.33 3.66
CA ASP A 51 -8.30 12.89 2.44
C ASP A 51 -9.03 12.41 1.17
N TYR A 52 -9.04 13.27 0.15
CA TYR A 52 -9.68 13.02 -1.14
C TYR A 52 -9.28 11.68 -1.75
N VAL A 53 -7.99 11.32 -1.73
CA VAL A 53 -7.48 10.08 -2.35
C VAL A 53 -8.03 8.86 -1.63
N ASN A 54 -7.95 8.86 -0.29
CA ASN A 54 -8.54 7.78 0.51
C ASN A 54 -10.06 7.69 0.28
N PHE A 55 -10.74 8.83 0.15
CA PHE A 55 -12.18 8.86 -0.07
C PHE A 55 -12.56 8.20 -1.42
N THR A 56 -11.87 8.53 -2.51
CA THR A 56 -12.14 7.97 -3.84
C THR A 56 -11.77 6.49 -3.91
N GLU A 57 -10.64 6.08 -3.35
CA GLU A 57 -10.19 4.68 -3.35
C GLU A 57 -11.11 3.77 -2.54
N ILE A 58 -11.49 4.17 -1.33
CA ILE A 58 -12.42 3.37 -0.51
C ILE A 58 -13.79 3.27 -1.21
N SER A 59 -14.27 4.38 -1.78
CA SER A 59 -15.54 4.38 -2.51
C SER A 59 -15.50 3.46 -3.74
N GLY A 60 -14.42 3.53 -4.53
CA GLY A 60 -14.22 2.69 -5.70
C GLY A 60 -14.16 1.20 -5.37
N CYS A 61 -13.43 0.83 -4.32
CA CYS A 61 -13.35 -0.56 -3.84
C CYS A 61 -14.70 -1.08 -3.35
N LEU A 62 -15.53 -0.21 -2.75
CA LEU A 62 -16.89 -0.56 -2.36
C LEU A 62 -17.91 -0.55 -3.51
N GLY A 63 -17.49 -0.21 -4.73
CA GLY A 63 -18.38 -0.06 -5.89
C GLY A 63 -19.37 1.11 -5.77
N LEU A 64 -18.98 2.15 -5.03
CA LEU A 64 -19.78 3.33 -4.76
C LEU A 64 -19.26 4.53 -5.55
N ASP A 65 -20.18 5.29 -6.12
CA ASP A 65 -19.85 6.59 -6.70
C ASP A 65 -19.54 7.58 -5.59
N TRP A 66 -18.28 8.04 -5.54
CA TRP A 66 -17.77 8.93 -4.51
C TRP A 66 -18.43 10.31 -4.56
N GLN A 67 -18.87 10.78 -5.73
CA GLN A 67 -19.55 12.08 -5.88
C GLN A 67 -20.95 12.04 -5.26
N ALA A 68 -21.62 10.89 -5.35
CA ALA A 68 -22.97 10.72 -4.82
C ALA A 68 -23.01 10.56 -3.29
N ILE A 69 -21.87 10.34 -2.64
CA ILE A 69 -21.79 10.09 -1.19
C ILE A 69 -20.92 11.11 -0.45
N SER A 70 -20.22 12.00 -1.16
CA SER A 70 -19.39 13.03 -0.56
C SER A 70 -20.22 14.23 -0.10
N ALA A 71 -19.85 14.78 1.05
CA ALA A 71 -20.24 16.11 1.48
C ALA A 71 -18.97 16.96 1.54
N GLU A 72 -18.93 18.06 0.78
CA GLU A 72 -17.85 19.02 0.87
C GLU A 72 -17.89 19.72 2.24
N LEU A 73 -16.74 19.88 2.87
CA LEU A 73 -16.60 20.72 4.05
C LEU A 73 -16.76 22.18 3.62
N THR A 74 -17.96 22.74 3.76
CA THR A 74 -18.11 24.20 3.82
C THR A 74 -17.37 24.72 5.07
N PRO A 75 -16.72 25.89 5.02
CA PRO A 75 -15.81 26.34 6.09
C PRO A 75 -16.47 26.68 7.44
N GLU A 76 -17.77 26.49 7.59
CA GLU A 76 -18.54 26.94 8.76
C GLU A 76 -19.13 25.74 9.47
N GLU A 77 -18.37 25.17 10.41
CA GLU A 77 -18.90 24.53 11.63
C GLU A 77 -17.71 24.16 12.53
N THR A 78 -17.26 25.16 13.28
CA THR A 78 -16.37 25.01 14.44
C THR A 78 -17.18 24.55 15.64
N VAL A 79 -16.77 23.47 16.30
CA VAL A 79 -17.09 23.24 17.71
C VAL A 79 -15.79 22.92 18.45
N ASP A 80 -15.46 23.79 19.41
CA ASP A 80 -14.33 23.80 20.36
C ASP A 80 -14.19 22.45 21.13
N LEU A 81 -13.06 22.01 21.67
CA LEU A 81 -12.12 22.61 22.66
C LEU A 81 -11.08 21.51 23.06
N PRO A 82 -10.00 21.72 23.86
CA PRO A 82 -8.97 22.77 23.89
C PRO A 82 -7.57 22.26 23.44
N THR A 83 -6.75 23.23 23.05
CA THR A 83 -5.31 23.15 22.79
C THR A 83 -4.49 23.05 24.08
N SER A 84 -3.53 22.13 24.10
CA SER A 84 -2.23 22.24 24.77
C SER A 84 -1.28 21.48 23.83
N GLY A 85 -0.39 22.13 23.08
CA GLY A 85 0.78 22.83 23.56
C GLY A 85 2.01 22.15 22.95
N GLU A 86 2.43 22.70 21.80
CA GLU A 86 3.77 22.65 21.20
C GLU A 86 4.38 21.37 20.58
N LEU A 87 4.83 21.60 19.34
CA LEU A 87 5.96 21.00 18.61
C LEU A 87 5.84 19.53 18.21
N THR A 88 5.47 19.28 16.95
CA THR A 88 6.26 18.41 16.05
C THR A 88 5.83 18.60 14.60
N SER A 89 6.84 18.68 13.73
CA SER A 89 6.73 18.67 12.28
C SER A 89 5.97 17.43 11.79
N ASN A 90 4.74 17.60 11.33
CA ASN A 90 3.96 16.52 10.71
C ASN A 90 4.47 16.23 9.28
N LEU A 91 5.58 15.51 9.22
CA LEU A 91 5.82 14.56 8.13
C LEU A 91 4.91 13.37 8.40
N GLU A 92 3.67 13.40 7.90
CA GLU A 92 2.85 12.18 7.85
C GLU A 92 3.50 11.22 6.86
N PRO A 93 3.96 10.02 7.29
CA PRO A 93 4.48 9.04 6.36
C PRO A 93 3.30 8.40 5.65
N THR A 94 3.12 8.73 4.37
CA THR A 94 2.20 8.03 3.46
C THR A 94 2.54 6.53 3.48
N LEU A 95 1.61 5.71 3.95
CA LEU A 95 1.78 4.25 4.14
C LEU A 95 1.41 3.39 2.93
N THR A 96 1.29 4.00 1.75
CA THR A 96 1.34 3.23 0.50
C THR A 96 2.78 2.77 0.33
N GLU A 97 3.07 1.48 0.51
CA GLU A 97 4.37 0.96 0.09
C GLU A 97 4.40 1.06 -1.44
N PRO A 98 5.16 1.99 -2.01
CA PRO A 98 5.16 2.11 -3.44
C PRO A 98 5.97 0.92 -3.97
N ASP A 99 5.49 0.25 -5.02
CA ASP A 99 6.25 -0.80 -5.72
C ASP A 99 7.58 -0.27 -6.29
N THR A 100 7.77 1.06 -6.25
CA THR A 100 8.97 1.79 -6.66
C THR A 100 9.28 2.92 -5.67
N LEU A 101 10.56 3.11 -5.31
CA LEU A 101 10.93 4.25 -4.47
C LEU A 101 10.74 5.56 -5.26
N PRO A 102 10.06 6.58 -4.69
CA PRO A 102 10.01 7.92 -5.28
C PRO A 102 11.42 8.44 -5.56
N GLU A 103 11.59 9.27 -6.60
CA GLU A 103 12.90 9.85 -6.93
C GLU A 103 13.53 10.61 -5.75
N ALA A 104 12.69 11.26 -4.93
CA ALA A 104 13.07 12.00 -3.74
C ALA A 104 13.20 11.13 -2.47
N PHE A 105 13.05 9.80 -2.55
CA PHE A 105 13.17 8.93 -1.38
C PHE A 105 14.63 8.81 -0.94
N ILE A 106 14.92 9.33 0.25
CA ILE A 106 16.23 9.22 0.90
C ILE A 106 16.17 8.06 1.88
N TYR A 107 16.83 6.95 1.53
CA TYR A 107 16.99 5.82 2.43
C TYR A 107 18.04 6.14 3.51
N VAL A 108 17.67 6.00 4.78
CA VAL A 108 18.61 6.13 5.91
C VAL A 108 19.19 4.75 6.21
N GLU A 109 20.51 4.61 6.05
CA GLU A 109 21.19 3.34 6.30
C GLU A 109 21.17 2.95 7.78
N ARG A 110 21.07 1.64 8.04
CA ARG A 110 21.00 1.03 9.37
C ARG A 110 22.08 -0.06 9.50
N PRO A 111 23.38 0.33 9.58
CA PRO A 111 24.46 -0.63 9.71
C PRO A 111 24.25 -1.58 10.92
N PRO A 112 24.64 -2.86 10.81
CA PRO A 112 25.34 -3.47 9.68
C PRO A 112 24.42 -4.12 8.63
N ILE A 113 23.10 -3.90 8.69
CA ILE A 113 22.11 -4.71 7.97
C ILE A 113 22.28 -4.61 6.45
N GLU A 114 22.42 -3.39 5.92
CA GLU A 114 22.57 -3.15 4.49
C GLU A 114 23.83 -3.81 3.95
N ARG A 115 24.94 -3.66 4.66
CA ARG A 115 26.23 -4.26 4.27
C ARG A 115 26.12 -5.77 4.16
N ILE A 116 25.57 -6.44 5.17
CA ILE A 116 25.40 -7.90 5.19
C ILE A 116 24.50 -8.35 4.03
N CYS A 117 23.38 -7.65 3.80
CA CYS A 117 22.46 -7.98 2.71
C CYS A 117 23.12 -7.80 1.34
N TYR A 118 23.86 -6.71 1.15
CA TYR A 118 24.52 -6.40 -0.11
C TYR A 118 25.63 -7.40 -0.42
N GLU A 119 26.51 -7.71 0.55
CA GLU A 119 27.55 -8.73 0.40
C GLU A 119 26.95 -10.10 0.03
N ALA A 120 25.84 -10.48 0.66
CA ALA A 120 25.15 -11.73 0.33
C ALA A 120 24.61 -11.75 -1.12
N LEU A 121 24.06 -10.62 -1.60
CA LEU A 121 23.51 -10.50 -2.96
C LEU A 121 24.58 -10.56 -4.05
N LEU A 122 25.84 -10.25 -3.74
CA LEU A 122 26.95 -10.39 -4.69
C LEU A 122 27.34 -11.85 -4.96
N HIS A 123 26.98 -12.77 -4.06
CA HIS A 123 27.19 -14.19 -4.28
C HIS A 123 26.10 -14.78 -5.19
N PRO A 124 26.47 -15.55 -6.23
CA PRO A 124 25.49 -16.17 -7.11
C PRO A 124 24.67 -17.21 -6.35
N SER A 125 23.41 -17.39 -6.75
CA SER A 125 22.48 -18.37 -6.16
C SER A 125 22.16 -18.16 -4.68
N THR A 126 22.35 -16.94 -4.16
CA THR A 126 21.98 -16.60 -2.78
C THR A 126 20.47 -16.43 -2.61
N LEU A 127 19.93 -16.99 -1.53
CA LEU A 127 18.59 -16.68 -1.03
C LEU A 127 18.69 -15.82 0.23
N LEU A 128 18.29 -14.55 0.12
CA LEU A 128 18.22 -13.63 1.25
C LEU A 128 16.78 -13.53 1.76
N ARG A 129 16.59 -13.77 3.06
CA ARG A 129 15.27 -13.70 3.71
C ARG A 129 15.23 -12.60 4.77
N ILE A 130 14.49 -11.54 4.51
CA ILE A 130 14.30 -10.40 5.44
C ILE A 130 13.01 -10.62 6.25
N LYS A 131 13.12 -10.66 7.58
CA LYS A 131 11.99 -10.85 8.50
C LYS A 131 11.91 -9.73 9.52
N ALA A 132 10.71 -9.18 9.72
CA ALA A 132 10.39 -8.28 10.83
C ALA A 132 8.85 -8.05 10.90
N PRO A 133 8.32 -7.33 11.91
CA PRO A 133 6.92 -6.86 11.96
C PRO A 133 6.56 -5.79 10.93
N ARG A 134 5.29 -5.63 10.54
CA ARG A 134 4.86 -4.60 9.56
C ARG A 134 5.40 -3.20 9.92
N LEU A 135 5.65 -2.36 8.90
CA LEU A 135 6.15 -0.98 9.03
C LEU A 135 7.58 -0.81 9.55
N MET A 136 8.40 -1.86 9.54
CA MET A 136 9.82 -1.78 9.94
C MET A 136 10.78 -1.44 8.77
N GLY A 137 10.24 -1.03 7.61
CA GLY A 137 11.04 -0.65 6.45
C GLY A 137 11.73 -1.83 5.74
N LYS A 138 11.03 -2.97 5.60
CA LYS A 138 11.53 -4.16 4.87
C LYS A 138 11.54 -3.88 3.37
N THR A 139 10.42 -3.37 2.88
CA THR A 139 10.23 -3.09 1.46
C THR A 139 11.14 -1.94 1.05
N SER A 140 11.27 -0.91 1.89
CA SER A 140 12.29 0.13 1.70
C SER A 140 13.70 -0.45 1.62
N LEU A 141 14.07 -1.41 2.46
CA LEU A 141 15.36 -2.10 2.40
C LEU A 141 15.50 -2.93 1.11
N VAL A 142 14.48 -3.70 0.72
CA VAL A 142 14.49 -4.50 -0.52
C VAL A 142 14.67 -3.59 -1.74
N LEU A 143 13.85 -2.54 -1.88
CA LEU A 143 13.94 -1.62 -3.00
C LEU A 143 15.27 -0.85 -3.02
N TYR A 144 15.79 -0.46 -1.86
CA TYR A 144 17.13 0.13 -1.74
C TYR A 144 18.19 -0.85 -2.27
N LEU A 145 18.18 -2.11 -1.82
CA LEU A 145 19.12 -3.13 -2.26
C LEU A 145 19.03 -3.40 -3.77
N LEU A 146 17.82 -3.53 -4.32
CA LEU A 146 17.60 -3.72 -5.76
C LEU A 146 18.23 -2.56 -6.56
N ARG A 147 17.97 -1.31 -6.16
CA ARG A 147 18.55 -0.12 -6.80
C ARG A 147 20.08 -0.10 -6.73
N GLN A 148 20.69 -0.59 -5.65
CA GLN A 148 22.15 -0.69 -5.57
C GLN A 148 22.69 -1.79 -6.50
N THR A 149 21.99 -2.92 -6.62
CA THR A 149 22.39 -4.01 -7.52
C THR A 149 22.24 -3.63 -9.00
N GLU A 150 21.25 -2.82 -9.37
CA GLU A 150 21.12 -2.26 -10.73
C GLU A 150 22.36 -1.46 -11.14
N LYS A 151 22.92 -0.66 -10.22
CA LYS A 151 24.16 0.10 -10.48
C LYS A 151 25.37 -0.81 -10.74
N GLN A 152 25.35 -2.04 -10.25
CA GLN A 152 26.39 -3.05 -10.52
C GLN A 152 26.13 -3.84 -11.82
N GLY A 153 25.11 -3.46 -12.60
CA GLY A 153 24.76 -4.09 -13.87
C GLY A 153 23.85 -5.30 -13.77
N TYR A 154 23.27 -5.58 -12.58
CA TYR A 154 22.29 -6.65 -12.45
C TYR A 154 20.94 -6.23 -13.02
N ARG A 155 20.22 -7.18 -13.62
CA ARG A 155 18.80 -7.02 -13.95
C ARG A 155 17.98 -7.41 -12.73
N THR A 156 17.22 -6.46 -12.23
CA THR A 156 16.35 -6.62 -11.07
C THR A 156 14.90 -6.71 -11.51
N ILE A 157 14.11 -7.42 -10.71
CA ILE A 157 12.65 -7.45 -10.81
C ILE A 157 12.09 -7.36 -9.40
N HIS A 158 10.88 -6.80 -9.27
CA HIS A 158 10.16 -6.74 -8.01
C HIS A 158 8.80 -7.40 -8.19
N LEU A 159 8.60 -8.54 -7.54
CA LEU A 159 7.35 -9.30 -7.61
C LEU A 159 6.56 -9.10 -6.33
N ASN A 160 5.37 -8.53 -6.47
CA ASN A 160 4.44 -8.37 -5.37
C ASN A 160 3.38 -9.50 -5.44
N PHE A 161 3.43 -10.44 -4.49
CA PHE A 161 2.47 -11.56 -4.43
C PHE A 161 1.03 -11.12 -4.14
N HIS A 162 0.79 -9.88 -3.69
CA HIS A 162 -0.57 -9.36 -3.53
C HIS A 162 -1.26 -9.12 -4.88
N LEU A 163 -0.50 -9.03 -5.98
CA LEU A 163 -1.05 -8.88 -7.33
C LEU A 163 -1.45 -10.21 -7.98
N ALA A 164 -1.15 -11.35 -7.33
CA ALA A 164 -1.54 -12.67 -7.80
C ALA A 164 -2.99 -12.99 -7.38
N ASN A 165 -3.71 -13.69 -8.25
CA ASN A 165 -5.05 -14.17 -7.93
C ASN A 165 -4.97 -15.35 -6.96
N GLN A 166 -6.05 -15.58 -6.20
CA GLN A 166 -6.13 -16.76 -5.33
C GLN A 166 -5.95 -18.09 -6.09
N ALA A 167 -6.38 -18.13 -7.36
CA ALA A 167 -6.21 -19.28 -8.24
C ALA A 167 -4.73 -19.61 -8.53
N ASP A 168 -3.86 -18.60 -8.56
CA ASP A 168 -2.43 -18.76 -8.83
C ASP A 168 -1.73 -19.51 -7.68
N PHE A 169 -2.30 -19.48 -6.47
CA PHE A 169 -1.76 -20.17 -5.29
C PHE A 169 -2.39 -21.54 -5.02
N GLN A 170 -3.29 -22.03 -5.87
CA GLN A 170 -3.98 -23.32 -5.66
C GLN A 170 -3.09 -24.54 -5.90
N GLY A 171 -1.97 -24.37 -6.61
CA GLY A 171 -1.06 -25.47 -6.91
C GLY A 171 0.30 -24.97 -7.39
N LEU A 172 1.30 -25.83 -7.26
CA LEU A 172 2.67 -25.50 -7.65
C LEU A 172 2.77 -25.14 -9.14
N SER A 173 2.11 -25.90 -10.01
CA SER A 173 2.16 -25.66 -11.46
C SER A 173 1.57 -24.30 -11.84
N THR A 174 0.41 -23.95 -11.28
CA THR A 174 -0.25 -22.66 -11.50
C THR A 174 0.60 -21.51 -10.98
N PHE A 175 1.16 -21.67 -9.78
CA PHE A 175 2.07 -20.69 -9.19
C PHE A 175 3.30 -20.44 -10.06
N LEU A 176 3.94 -21.53 -10.54
CA LEU A 176 5.13 -21.42 -11.38
C LEU A 176 4.81 -20.79 -12.74
N GLN A 177 3.64 -21.06 -13.31
CA GLN A 177 3.18 -20.40 -14.54
C GLN A 177 3.02 -18.88 -14.32
N TRP A 178 2.31 -18.48 -13.27
CA TRP A 178 2.17 -17.06 -12.91
C TRP A 178 3.53 -16.41 -12.66
N PHE A 179 4.38 -17.04 -11.85
CA PHE A 179 5.71 -16.55 -11.53
C PHE A 179 6.57 -16.35 -12.79
N CYS A 180 6.64 -17.37 -13.66
CA CYS A 180 7.39 -17.28 -14.91
C CYS A 180 6.83 -16.20 -15.84
N ALA A 181 5.49 -16.04 -15.93
CA ALA A 181 4.85 -15.00 -16.73
C ALA A 181 5.21 -13.60 -16.19
N SER A 182 5.11 -13.38 -14.88
CA SER A 182 5.44 -12.10 -14.25
C SER A 182 6.92 -11.74 -14.38
N VAL A 183 7.81 -12.71 -14.18
CA VAL A 183 9.27 -12.53 -14.35
C VAL A 183 9.60 -12.16 -15.79
N THR A 184 9.08 -12.91 -16.77
CA THR A 184 9.39 -12.67 -18.19
C THR A 184 8.83 -11.34 -18.67
N GLN A 185 7.63 -10.96 -18.23
CA GLN A 185 7.02 -9.67 -18.53
C GLN A 185 7.88 -8.51 -18.00
N GLN A 186 8.30 -8.52 -16.73
CA GLN A 186 9.13 -7.45 -16.16
C GLN A 186 10.52 -7.37 -16.80
N LEU A 187 11.10 -8.52 -17.18
CA LEU A 187 12.38 -8.57 -17.89
C LEU A 187 12.27 -8.28 -19.40
N GLN A 188 11.06 -8.00 -19.91
CA GLN A 188 10.79 -7.80 -21.35
C GLN A 188 11.27 -8.96 -22.22
N LEU A 189 11.18 -10.18 -21.68
CA LEU A 189 11.51 -11.40 -22.39
C LEU A 189 10.26 -11.96 -23.05
N SER A 190 10.44 -12.66 -24.17
CA SER A 190 9.33 -13.36 -24.82
C SER A 190 8.78 -14.43 -23.88
N ASN A 191 7.48 -14.38 -23.60
CA ASN A 191 6.80 -15.43 -22.85
C ASN A 191 6.80 -16.73 -23.68
N ARG A 192 7.28 -17.82 -23.10
CA ARG A 192 7.36 -19.16 -23.73
C ARG A 192 6.59 -20.21 -22.95
N LEU A 193 5.68 -19.78 -22.07
CA LEU A 193 4.75 -20.69 -21.41
C LEU A 193 3.78 -21.22 -22.48
N ALA A 194 3.71 -22.54 -22.59
CA ALA A 194 2.86 -23.27 -23.54
C ALA A 194 1.44 -23.44 -22.99
#